data_AF-A0A413PGK0-F1
#
_entry.id   AF-A0A413PGK0-F1
#
_cell.length_a   1.000
_cell.length_b   1.000
_cell.length_c   1.000
_cell.angle_alpha   90.00
_cell.angle_beta   90.00
_cell.angle_gamma   90.00
#
_symmetry.space_group_name_H-M   'P 1'
#
loop_
_entity.id
_entity.type
_entity.pdbx_description
1 polymer ?
#
loop_
_entity_poly.entity_id
_entity_poly.type
_entity_poly.pdbx_seq_one_letter_code
_entity_poly.pdbx_strand_id
1 'polypeptide(L)'
;MKSQYEYYSIIHIKQGLKSFLKDLLHIPQIKQYIARKNRFEKFISSLNLTHEFAEPDEAKHFENQFDIFISGSDQIWNKHSNELDSVDWSYMDPYLLTFTNKKKISYASSIVNMTSDELKMIASKIAVFDYISFREAESCTRLMEVAGISSEAVIDPTLLLEKENWMPLMGELPGNLKGKKYVLYYALDGIKKTTEILPKLQKFAGDRGCILVMITPLAYFVGNKKTYNMIEAGPKEFLSLIYNAEVVLTNSYHGTLFSINLGAEFYTLRDPKSKDQRITSILDILGLSHRIVASPEDIKNRSEKIDYETVWKTRNIYKNKSLEYLKKSIGEADE
;
A
#
# COMPACT_ATOMS: atom_id res chain seq x y z
N MET A 1 -11.57 -12.26 11.74
CA MET A 1 -10.77 -11.09 11.29
C MET A 1 -11.65 -9.85 11.32
N LYS A 2 -11.10 -8.64 11.53
CA LYS A 2 -11.89 -7.41 11.32
C LYS A 2 -12.26 -7.33 9.85
N SER A 3 -13.53 -7.08 9.50
CA SER A 3 -13.89 -6.93 8.09
C SER A 3 -13.16 -5.72 7.50
N GLN A 4 -12.96 -5.73 6.18
CA GLN A 4 -12.34 -4.61 5.46
C GLN A 4 -13.07 -3.28 5.78
N TYR A 5 -14.39 -3.38 5.97
CA TYR A 5 -15.25 -2.31 6.47
C TYR A 5 -14.73 -1.65 7.76
N GLU A 6 -14.30 -2.44 8.74
CA GLU A 6 -13.89 -1.92 10.05
C GLU A 6 -12.63 -1.04 9.96
N TYR A 7 -11.70 -1.34 9.05
CA TYR A 7 -10.44 -0.59 8.89
C TYR A 7 -10.61 0.85 8.41
N TYR A 8 -11.68 1.15 7.66
CA TYR A 8 -12.02 2.52 7.26
C TYR A 8 -13.26 3.08 7.96
N SER A 9 -13.85 2.33 8.89
CA SER A 9 -14.96 2.79 9.73
C SER A 9 -14.46 3.46 11.02
N ILE A 10 -15.27 4.36 11.58
CA ILE A 10 -14.93 5.12 12.80
C ILE A 10 -15.30 4.34 14.06
N ILE A 11 -16.40 3.59 13.99
CA ILE A 11 -17.17 3.23 15.16
C ILE A 11 -16.77 1.82 15.61
N HIS A 12 -15.83 1.76 16.54
CA HIS A 12 -15.42 0.52 17.18
C HIS A 12 -16.23 0.33 18.46
N ILE A 13 -17.58 0.34 18.35
CA ILE A 13 -18.52 0.27 19.49
C ILE A 13 -18.34 -0.99 20.36
N LYS A 14 -17.53 -1.97 19.93
CA LYS A 14 -17.40 -3.26 20.60
C LYS A 14 -16.12 -3.48 21.43
N GLN A 15 -15.31 -2.44 21.72
CA GLN A 15 -13.97 -2.64 22.34
C GLN A 15 -13.74 -1.93 23.69
N GLY A 16 -14.80 -1.61 24.43
CA GLY A 16 -14.72 -1.10 25.81
C GLY A 16 -14.52 0.43 25.94
N LEU A 17 -14.46 0.92 27.19
CA LEU A 17 -14.54 2.36 27.53
C LEU A 17 -13.45 3.22 26.87
N LYS A 18 -12.23 2.69 26.72
CA LYS A 18 -11.11 3.41 26.08
C LYS A 18 -11.33 3.60 24.57
N SER A 19 -11.90 2.59 23.90
CA SER A 19 -12.27 2.69 22.48
C SER A 19 -13.42 3.68 22.31
N PHE A 20 -14.42 3.62 23.18
CA PHE A 20 -15.54 4.55 23.19
C PHE A 20 -15.09 6.01 23.39
N LEU A 21 -14.21 6.28 24.36
CA LEU A 21 -13.66 7.62 24.57
C LEU A 21 -12.83 8.10 23.38
N LYS A 22 -12.10 7.20 22.70
CA LYS A 22 -11.39 7.51 21.47
C LYS A 22 -12.39 7.87 20.36
N ASP A 23 -13.45 7.08 20.19
CA ASP A 23 -14.53 7.32 19.21
C ASP A 23 -15.20 8.69 19.40
N LEU A 24 -15.38 9.15 20.65
CA LEU A 24 -15.90 10.48 20.96
C LEU A 24 -15.01 11.62 20.42
N LEU A 25 -13.68 11.42 20.41
CA LEU A 25 -12.77 12.42 19.85
C LEU A 25 -13.04 12.63 18.36
N HIS A 26 -13.55 11.62 17.64
CA HIS A 26 -13.79 11.69 16.19
C HIS A 26 -15.08 12.43 15.81
N ILE A 27 -15.95 12.74 16.77
CA ILE A 27 -17.26 13.39 16.53
C ILE A 27 -17.15 14.65 15.65
N PRO A 28 -16.19 15.58 15.86
CA PRO A 28 -16.08 16.78 15.02
C PRO A 28 -15.78 16.49 13.55
N GLN A 29 -15.22 15.31 13.24
CA GLN A 29 -14.81 14.89 11.91
C GLN A 29 -15.69 13.76 11.35
N ILE A 30 -16.79 13.42 12.03
CA ILE A 30 -17.60 12.23 11.72
C ILE A 30 -18.12 12.23 10.28
N LYS A 31 -18.46 13.40 9.74
CA LYS A 31 -18.93 13.56 8.36
C LYS A 31 -17.84 13.19 7.34
N GLN A 32 -16.61 13.62 7.57
CA GLN A 32 -15.47 13.34 6.69
C GLN A 32 -15.19 11.83 6.66
N TYR A 33 -15.25 11.17 7.80
CA TYR A 33 -15.07 9.73 7.86
C TYR A 33 -16.22 8.93 7.22
N ILE A 34 -17.47 9.34 7.40
CA ILE A 34 -18.61 8.72 6.69
C ILE A 34 -18.40 8.87 5.18
N ALA A 35 -17.93 10.04 4.73
CA ALA A 35 -17.58 10.26 3.33
C ALA A 35 -16.41 9.36 2.87
N ARG A 36 -15.35 9.22 3.69
CA ARG A 36 -14.24 8.28 3.43
C ARG A 36 -14.77 6.88 3.23
N LYS A 37 -15.53 6.37 4.20
CA LYS A 37 -16.14 5.05 4.16
C LYS A 37 -16.93 4.86 2.87
N ASN A 38 -17.87 5.75 2.58
CA ASN A 38 -18.71 5.64 1.38
C ASN A 38 -17.90 5.66 0.08
N ARG A 39 -16.77 6.38 0.04
CA ARG A 39 -15.86 6.39 -1.12
C ARG A 39 -15.10 5.07 -1.29
N PHE A 40 -14.66 4.44 -0.19
CA PHE A 40 -14.07 3.11 -0.23
C PHE A 40 -15.09 2.06 -0.67
N GLU A 41 -16.28 2.04 -0.06
CA GLU A 41 -17.35 1.11 -0.42
C GLU A 41 -17.77 1.24 -1.88
N LYS A 42 -17.93 2.48 -2.37
CA LYS A 42 -18.25 2.74 -3.77
C LYS A 42 -17.14 2.27 -4.72
N PHE A 43 -15.89 2.32 -4.30
CA PHE A 43 -14.77 1.82 -5.09
C PHE A 43 -14.76 0.29 -5.11
N ILE A 44 -14.89 -0.34 -3.93
CA ILE A 44 -14.92 -1.81 -3.78
C ILE A 44 -16.10 -2.41 -4.55
N SER A 45 -17.29 -1.82 -4.46
CA SER A 45 -18.49 -2.31 -5.17
C SER A 45 -18.43 -2.16 -6.69
N SER A 46 -17.45 -1.41 -7.22
CA SER A 46 -17.20 -1.32 -8.66
C SER A 46 -16.30 -2.43 -9.20
N LEU A 47 -15.74 -3.26 -8.31
CA LEU A 47 -14.88 -4.39 -8.66
C LEU A 47 -15.72 -5.64 -8.91
N ASN A 48 -15.18 -6.58 -9.68
CA ASN A 48 -15.78 -7.90 -9.87
C ASN A 48 -15.42 -8.79 -8.67
N LEU A 49 -16.30 -8.84 -7.67
CA LEU A 49 -16.06 -9.53 -6.40
C LEU A 49 -17.03 -10.70 -6.22
N THR A 50 -16.54 -11.74 -5.57
CA THR A 50 -17.38 -12.80 -5.00
C THR A 50 -18.10 -12.29 -3.75
N HIS A 51 -18.88 -13.16 -3.08
CA HIS A 51 -19.37 -12.83 -1.75
C HIS A 51 -18.20 -12.68 -0.76
N GLU A 52 -18.33 -11.72 0.16
CA GLU A 52 -17.41 -11.53 1.26
C GLU A 52 -17.60 -12.62 2.31
N PHE A 53 -16.52 -13.06 2.94
CA PHE A 53 -16.52 -14.02 4.05
C PHE A 53 -15.54 -13.55 5.14
N ALA A 54 -15.77 -13.98 6.38
CA ALA A 54 -15.01 -13.51 7.53
C ALA A 54 -14.19 -14.61 8.20
N GLU A 55 -14.65 -15.87 8.12
CA GLU A 55 -13.99 -17.02 8.73
C GLU A 55 -13.17 -17.83 7.70
N PRO A 56 -11.97 -18.32 8.07
CA PRO A 56 -11.07 -19.01 7.13
C PRO A 56 -11.69 -20.22 6.43
N ASP A 57 -12.51 -20.98 7.13
CA ASP A 57 -13.14 -22.19 6.60
C ASP A 57 -14.18 -21.90 5.50
N GLU A 58 -14.73 -20.68 5.45
CA GLU A 58 -15.69 -20.28 4.41
C GLU A 58 -15.04 -20.25 3.02
N ALA A 59 -13.72 -20.06 2.94
CA ALA A 59 -12.98 -20.04 1.67
C ALA A 59 -13.15 -21.34 0.86
N LYS A 60 -13.40 -22.48 1.52
CA LYS A 60 -13.66 -23.78 0.87
C LYS A 60 -14.85 -23.74 -0.09
N HIS A 61 -15.82 -22.84 0.12
CA HIS A 61 -16.96 -22.69 -0.77
C HIS A 61 -16.57 -22.30 -2.20
N PHE A 62 -15.41 -21.65 -2.38
CA PHE A 62 -14.93 -21.20 -3.69
C PHE A 62 -14.09 -22.23 -4.43
N GLU A 63 -13.62 -23.30 -3.78
CA GLU A 63 -12.69 -24.27 -4.38
C GLU A 63 -13.18 -24.78 -5.74
N ASN A 64 -14.46 -25.13 -5.84
CA ASN A 64 -15.04 -25.69 -7.06
C ASN A 64 -15.56 -24.63 -8.05
N GLN A 65 -15.41 -23.33 -7.75
CA GLN A 65 -15.87 -22.22 -8.60
C GLN A 65 -14.80 -21.67 -9.54
N PHE A 66 -13.52 -21.92 -9.23
CA PHE A 66 -12.39 -21.40 -9.99
C PHE A 66 -11.36 -22.49 -10.23
N ASP A 67 -10.62 -22.42 -11.34
CA ASP A 67 -9.61 -23.41 -11.70
C ASP A 67 -8.22 -23.06 -11.15
N ILE A 68 -7.97 -21.76 -10.93
CA ILE A 68 -6.69 -21.22 -10.47
C ILE A 68 -6.96 -20.25 -9.33
N PHE A 69 -6.14 -20.33 -8.29
CA PHE A 69 -6.18 -19.41 -7.15
C PHE A 69 -4.87 -18.64 -7.06
N ILE A 70 -4.98 -17.32 -6.96
CA ILE A 70 -3.84 -16.42 -6.87
C ILE A 70 -3.88 -15.71 -5.53
N SER A 71 -2.87 -15.95 -4.69
CA SER A 71 -2.56 -15.12 -3.55
C SER A 71 -1.94 -13.83 -4.05
N GLY A 72 -2.66 -12.72 -3.88
CA GLY A 72 -2.29 -11.43 -4.45
C GLY A 72 -1.05 -10.78 -3.81
N SER A 73 -0.85 -9.53 -4.17
CA SER A 73 0.23 -8.72 -3.62
C SER A 73 -0.11 -8.24 -2.21
N ASP A 74 0.64 -7.27 -1.74
CA ASP A 74 0.67 -6.78 -0.38
C ASP A 74 1.37 -7.68 0.65
N GLN A 75 1.25 -7.36 1.94
CA GLN A 75 1.85 -8.08 3.05
C GLN A 75 0.94 -9.23 3.55
N ILE A 76 0.17 -9.84 2.66
CA ILE A 76 -0.82 -10.88 3.03
C ILE A 76 -0.18 -12.19 3.52
N TRP A 77 1.12 -12.40 3.28
CA TRP A 77 1.89 -13.51 3.83
C TRP A 77 2.67 -13.15 5.08
N ASN A 78 2.48 -11.94 5.61
CA ASN A 78 3.15 -11.46 6.79
C ASN A 78 2.20 -11.47 7.99
N LYS A 79 2.50 -12.29 9.00
CA LYS A 79 1.71 -12.34 10.25
C LYS A 79 1.64 -10.99 10.98
N HIS A 80 2.59 -10.09 10.73
CA HIS A 80 2.66 -8.77 11.35
C HIS A 80 2.06 -7.64 10.50
N SER A 81 1.30 -7.98 9.45
CA SER A 81 0.49 -7.00 8.72
C SER A 81 -0.67 -6.49 9.59
N ASN A 82 -1.21 -5.30 9.28
CA ASN A 82 -2.29 -4.70 10.07
C ASN A 82 -3.53 -5.59 10.14
N GLU A 83 -3.74 -6.41 9.11
CA GLU A 83 -4.83 -7.36 8.93
C GLU A 83 -4.67 -8.62 9.78
N LEU A 84 -3.43 -9.05 10.00
CA LEU A 84 -3.10 -10.35 10.57
C LEU A 84 -2.49 -10.28 11.97
N ASP A 85 -1.95 -9.14 12.41
CA ASP A 85 -1.16 -9.00 13.65
C ASP A 85 -1.87 -9.51 14.92
N SER A 86 -3.17 -9.27 15.00
CA SER A 86 -4.00 -9.42 16.20
C SER A 86 -4.99 -10.57 16.11
N VAL A 87 -4.93 -11.36 15.04
CA VAL A 87 -5.77 -12.54 14.83
C VAL A 87 -4.95 -13.83 14.89
N ASP A 88 -5.64 -14.95 15.02
CA ASP A 88 -5.02 -16.27 15.03
C ASP A 88 -4.33 -16.58 13.69
N TRP A 89 -3.34 -17.48 13.72
CA TRP A 89 -2.59 -17.91 12.54
C TRP A 89 -3.47 -18.55 11.47
N SER A 90 -4.58 -19.19 11.83
CA SER A 90 -5.56 -19.74 10.88
C SER A 90 -6.13 -18.68 9.93
N TYR A 91 -6.13 -17.40 10.29
CA TYR A 91 -6.56 -16.33 9.37
C TYR A 91 -5.56 -16.05 8.24
N MET A 92 -4.37 -16.65 8.27
CA MET A 92 -3.46 -16.65 7.12
C MET A 92 -3.83 -17.71 6.07
N ASP A 93 -4.60 -18.73 6.44
CA ASP A 93 -4.86 -19.90 5.60
C ASP A 93 -5.56 -19.58 4.27
N PRO A 94 -6.53 -18.64 4.20
CA PRO A 94 -7.10 -18.22 2.93
C PRO A 94 -6.07 -17.53 2.03
N TYR A 95 -5.13 -16.76 2.59
CA TYR A 95 -4.06 -16.12 1.82
C TYR A 95 -2.96 -17.11 1.41
N LEU A 96 -2.79 -18.20 2.17
CA LEU A 96 -1.91 -19.32 1.84
C LEU A 96 -2.62 -20.39 1.00
N LEU A 97 -3.86 -20.14 0.56
CA LEU A 97 -4.64 -21.02 -0.30
C LEU A 97 -4.70 -22.48 0.21
N THR A 98 -4.76 -22.68 1.54
CA THR A 98 -4.75 -24.04 2.12
C THR A 98 -6.06 -24.79 1.91
N PHE A 99 -7.12 -24.08 1.52
CA PHE A 99 -8.47 -24.60 1.32
C PHE A 99 -8.67 -25.30 -0.02
N THR A 100 -7.67 -25.29 -0.92
CA THR A 100 -7.77 -25.90 -2.24
C THR A 100 -6.56 -26.77 -2.57
N ASN A 101 -6.74 -27.77 -3.42
CA ASN A 101 -5.64 -28.50 -4.08
C ASN A 101 -5.47 -28.14 -5.57
N LYS A 102 -6.24 -27.16 -6.06
CA LYS A 102 -6.08 -26.63 -7.42
C LYS A 102 -4.81 -25.78 -7.53
N LYS A 103 -4.54 -25.27 -8.73
CA LYS A 103 -3.35 -24.49 -9.03
C LYS A 103 -3.23 -23.24 -8.14
N LYS A 104 -2.09 -23.09 -7.46
CA LYS A 104 -1.78 -22.03 -6.49
C LYS A 104 -0.63 -21.18 -6.97
N ILE A 105 -0.88 -19.88 -7.08
CA ILE A 105 0.11 -18.90 -7.50
C ILE A 105 0.19 -17.81 -6.42
N SER A 106 1.39 -17.42 -6.04
CA SER A 106 1.62 -16.17 -5.31
C SER A 106 2.13 -15.12 -6.28
N TYR A 107 1.50 -13.95 -6.29
CA TYR A 107 1.96 -12.80 -7.05
C TYR A 107 2.35 -11.65 -6.14
N ALA A 108 3.65 -11.32 -6.12
CA ALA A 108 4.16 -10.11 -5.48
C ALA A 108 3.77 -9.99 -3.98
N SER A 109 3.65 -11.12 -3.26
CA SER A 109 3.39 -11.13 -1.82
C SER A 109 4.63 -10.63 -1.04
N SER A 110 4.58 -10.62 0.30
CA SER A 110 5.67 -10.09 1.13
C SER A 110 5.67 -10.67 2.55
N ILE A 111 6.86 -11.03 3.06
CA ILE A 111 7.09 -11.62 4.41
C ILE A 111 7.99 -10.74 5.32
N VAL A 112 8.33 -9.53 4.87
CA VAL A 112 9.34 -8.58 5.39
C VAL A 112 9.81 -8.80 6.83
N ASN A 113 8.94 -8.63 7.83
CA ASN A 113 9.32 -8.61 9.24
C ASN A 113 8.90 -9.85 10.03
N MET A 114 8.47 -10.94 9.37
CA MET A 114 8.34 -12.24 10.04
C MET A 114 9.69 -12.70 10.57
N THR A 115 9.74 -13.54 11.58
CA THR A 115 10.97 -14.22 12.05
C THR A 115 11.20 -15.51 11.27
N SER A 116 12.39 -16.12 11.38
CA SER A 116 12.67 -17.38 10.69
C SER A 116 11.80 -18.53 11.21
N ASP A 117 11.46 -18.53 12.49
CA ASP A 117 10.57 -19.56 13.06
C ASP A 117 9.14 -19.38 12.59
N GLU A 118 8.66 -18.14 12.53
CA GLU A 118 7.35 -17.80 11.95
C GLU A 118 7.25 -18.21 10.47
N LEU A 119 8.32 -18.02 9.69
CA LEU A 119 8.34 -18.46 8.30
C LEU A 119 8.34 -19.99 8.18
N LYS A 120 9.06 -20.70 9.06
CA LYS A 120 9.02 -22.18 9.12
C LYS A 120 7.63 -22.71 9.45
N MET A 121 6.84 -21.99 10.25
CA MET A 121 5.45 -22.39 10.57
C MET A 121 4.55 -22.46 9.34
N ILE A 122 4.80 -21.63 8.32
CA ILE A 122 4.00 -21.59 7.08
C ILE A 122 4.72 -22.22 5.89
N ALA A 123 5.98 -22.65 6.03
CA ALA A 123 6.80 -23.18 4.95
C ALA A 123 6.16 -24.37 4.23
N SER A 124 5.57 -25.32 4.98
CA SER A 124 4.89 -26.47 4.36
C SER A 124 3.64 -26.09 3.56
N LYS A 125 2.96 -25.00 3.95
CA LYS A 125 1.81 -24.45 3.23
C LYS A 125 2.23 -23.67 1.98
N ILE A 126 3.40 -23.03 2.01
CA ILE A 126 3.99 -22.34 0.85
C ILE A 126 4.57 -23.34 -0.14
N ALA A 127 5.18 -24.44 0.32
CA ALA A 127 5.87 -25.41 -0.53
C ALA A 127 4.96 -26.09 -1.57
N VAL A 128 3.64 -26.07 -1.37
CA VAL A 128 2.65 -26.63 -2.30
C VAL A 128 2.14 -25.61 -3.33
N PHE A 129 2.69 -24.41 -3.39
CA PHE A 129 2.43 -23.47 -4.47
C PHE A 129 3.17 -23.90 -5.73
N ASP A 130 2.48 -23.84 -6.87
CA ASP A 130 3.08 -24.10 -8.19
C ASP A 130 4.05 -22.97 -8.57
N TYR A 131 3.70 -21.74 -8.17
CA TYR A 131 4.44 -20.53 -8.50
C TYR A 131 4.48 -19.59 -7.30
N ILE A 132 5.69 -19.14 -6.93
CA ILE A 132 5.90 -18.24 -5.79
C ILE A 132 6.66 -17.01 -6.25
N SER A 133 6.12 -15.82 -5.96
CA SER A 133 6.82 -14.58 -6.19
C SER A 133 6.62 -13.55 -5.08
N PHE A 134 7.66 -12.77 -4.85
CA PHE A 134 7.65 -11.66 -3.90
C PHE A 134 7.95 -10.35 -4.61
N ARG A 135 7.48 -9.24 -4.03
CA ARG A 135 7.75 -7.89 -4.59
C ARG A 135 9.08 -7.28 -4.15
N GLU A 136 9.84 -8.00 -3.33
CA GLU A 136 11.19 -7.66 -2.92
C GLU A 136 12.11 -8.90 -2.95
N ALA A 137 13.32 -8.73 -3.46
CA ALA A 137 14.29 -9.83 -3.57
C ALA A 137 14.70 -10.39 -2.21
N GLU A 138 14.70 -9.55 -1.15
CA GLU A 138 15.02 -9.96 0.21
C GLU A 138 14.10 -11.09 0.72
N SER A 139 12.80 -11.01 0.42
CA SER A 139 11.84 -12.08 0.76
C SER A 139 12.15 -13.39 0.03
N CYS A 140 12.64 -13.30 -1.22
CA CYS A 140 13.04 -14.48 -1.99
C CYS A 140 14.27 -15.17 -1.37
N THR A 141 15.32 -14.40 -1.10
CA THR A 141 16.55 -14.89 -0.44
C THR A 141 16.21 -15.54 0.89
N ARG A 142 15.38 -14.87 1.69
CA ARG A 142 15.03 -15.33 3.02
C ARG A 142 14.18 -16.59 3.02
N LEU A 143 13.26 -16.73 2.07
CA LEU A 143 12.50 -17.97 1.88
C LEU A 143 13.42 -19.14 1.51
N MET A 144 14.37 -18.91 0.60
CA MET A 144 15.37 -19.92 0.22
C MET A 144 16.22 -20.33 1.42
N GLU A 145 16.76 -19.38 2.18
CA GLU A 145 17.64 -19.66 3.33
C GLU A 145 16.93 -20.41 4.47
N VAL A 146 15.67 -20.07 4.74
CA VAL A 146 14.95 -20.60 5.91
C VAL A 146 14.19 -21.89 5.59
N ALA A 147 13.65 -22.01 4.38
CA ALA A 147 12.75 -23.09 3.99
C ALA A 147 13.23 -23.90 2.78
N GLY A 148 14.29 -23.47 2.08
CA GLY A 148 14.78 -24.14 0.87
C GLY A 148 13.83 -24.02 -0.33
N ILE A 149 12.91 -23.05 -0.30
CA ILE A 149 11.88 -22.88 -1.34
C ILE A 149 12.30 -21.76 -2.29
N SER A 150 12.36 -22.07 -3.59
CA SER A 150 12.66 -21.11 -4.64
C SER A 150 11.47 -20.19 -4.91
N SER A 151 11.77 -18.94 -5.26
CA SER A 151 10.77 -17.92 -5.60
C SER A 151 11.38 -16.86 -6.52
N GLU A 152 10.51 -16.13 -7.22
CA GLU A 152 10.91 -15.08 -8.16
C GLU A 152 10.61 -13.69 -7.61
N ALA A 153 11.49 -12.73 -7.88
CA ALA A 153 11.25 -11.33 -7.57
C ALA A 153 10.51 -10.64 -8.72
N VAL A 154 9.30 -10.16 -8.46
CA VAL A 154 8.45 -9.42 -9.41
C VAL A 154 8.20 -8.00 -8.91
N ILE A 155 7.61 -7.12 -9.72
CA ILE A 155 7.18 -5.80 -9.23
C ILE A 155 5.75 -5.85 -8.70
N ASP A 156 5.46 -4.96 -7.76
CA ASP A 156 4.11 -4.74 -7.24
C ASP A 156 3.10 -4.50 -8.39
N PRO A 157 1.88 -5.07 -8.32
CA PRO A 157 0.89 -4.99 -9.39
C PRO A 157 0.50 -3.55 -9.73
N THR A 158 0.66 -2.61 -8.79
CA THR A 158 0.43 -1.19 -9.09
C THR A 158 1.33 -0.69 -10.21
N LEU A 159 2.56 -1.20 -10.33
CA LEU A 159 3.52 -0.86 -11.38
C LEU A 159 3.35 -1.71 -12.66
N LEU A 160 2.44 -2.69 -12.71
CA LEU A 160 2.06 -3.32 -13.97
C LEU A 160 1.20 -2.38 -14.84
N LEU A 161 0.41 -1.54 -14.19
CA LEU A 161 -0.46 -0.56 -14.83
C LEU A 161 0.30 0.74 -15.12
N GLU A 162 0.04 1.32 -16.28
CA GLU A 162 0.60 2.59 -16.72
C GLU A 162 -0.27 3.77 -16.28
N LYS A 163 0.27 4.97 -16.40
CA LYS A 163 -0.38 6.21 -15.99
C LYS A 163 -1.78 6.33 -16.63
N GLU A 164 -1.87 5.95 -17.89
CA GLU A 164 -3.06 5.98 -18.74
C GLU A 164 -4.15 5.01 -18.24
N ASN A 165 -3.76 3.92 -17.56
CA ASN A 165 -4.72 3.02 -16.92
C ASN A 165 -5.28 3.60 -15.61
N TRP A 166 -4.49 4.39 -14.89
CA TRP A 166 -4.89 4.99 -13.61
C TRP A 166 -5.72 6.26 -13.78
N MET A 167 -5.44 7.07 -14.80
CA MET A 167 -6.12 8.36 -15.03
C MET A 167 -7.66 8.27 -15.06
N PRO A 168 -8.29 7.28 -15.73
CA PRO A 168 -9.74 7.13 -15.73
C PRO A 168 -10.36 6.82 -14.36
N LEU A 169 -9.57 6.31 -13.41
CA LEU A 169 -10.03 5.99 -12.06
C LEU A 169 -9.98 7.20 -11.12
N MET A 170 -9.33 8.28 -11.52
CA MET A 170 -9.20 9.49 -10.71
C MET A 170 -10.58 10.11 -10.43
N GLY A 171 -10.70 10.70 -9.24
CA GLY A 171 -11.87 11.47 -8.84
C GLY A 171 -11.70 12.95 -9.17
N GLU A 172 -12.73 13.74 -8.88
CA GLU A 172 -12.58 15.18 -8.92
C GLU A 172 -11.73 15.68 -7.75
N LEU A 173 -10.86 16.66 -8.02
CA LEU A 173 -10.23 17.40 -6.94
C LEU A 173 -11.30 18.14 -6.10
N PRO A 174 -11.15 18.15 -4.78
CA PRO A 174 -11.98 18.97 -3.90
C PRO A 174 -12.01 20.43 -4.37
N GLY A 175 -13.19 21.06 -4.37
CA GLY A 175 -13.37 22.43 -4.88
C GLY A 175 -12.46 23.46 -4.21
N ASN A 176 -12.12 23.26 -2.94
CA ASN A 176 -11.18 24.11 -2.19
C ASN A 176 -9.71 23.98 -2.62
N LEU A 177 -9.36 22.95 -3.39
CA LEU A 177 -8.03 22.71 -3.96
C LEU A 177 -7.96 23.02 -5.48
N LYS A 178 -9.10 23.14 -6.17
CA LYS A 178 -9.14 23.48 -7.61
C LYS A 178 -8.39 24.80 -7.86
N GLY A 179 -7.40 24.77 -8.77
CA GLY A 179 -6.58 25.92 -9.14
C GLY A 179 -5.51 26.33 -8.11
N LYS A 180 -5.31 25.55 -7.04
CA LYS A 180 -4.31 25.85 -6.01
C LYS A 180 -3.13 24.91 -6.07
N LYS A 181 -1.95 25.46 -5.80
CA LYS A 181 -0.72 24.70 -5.63
C LYS A 181 -0.63 24.12 -4.23
N TYR A 182 -0.27 22.85 -4.12
CA TYR A 182 -0.10 22.20 -2.83
C TYR A 182 1.02 21.17 -2.82
N VAL A 183 1.59 20.98 -1.63
CA VAL A 183 2.41 19.82 -1.30
C VAL A 183 1.50 18.80 -0.65
N LEU A 184 1.53 17.57 -1.14
CA LEU A 184 0.83 16.45 -0.53
C LEU A 184 1.77 15.76 0.45
N TYR A 185 1.35 15.60 1.70
CA TYR A 185 1.97 14.69 2.65
C TYR A 185 1.07 13.48 2.87
N TYR A 186 1.50 12.31 2.39
CA TYR A 186 0.80 11.05 2.62
C TYR A 186 1.67 10.13 3.45
N ALA A 187 1.26 9.82 4.68
CA ALA A 187 2.05 8.99 5.57
C ALA A 187 1.20 8.08 6.45
N LEU A 188 1.78 6.94 6.79
CA LEU A 188 1.23 5.95 7.72
C LEU A 188 1.85 6.08 9.12
N ASP A 189 2.37 7.26 9.45
CA ASP A 189 2.88 7.54 10.80
C ASP A 189 1.73 7.85 11.77
N GLY A 190 1.89 7.41 13.02
CA GLY A 190 0.97 7.75 14.10
C GLY A 190 1.04 9.24 14.49
N ILE A 191 0.14 9.65 15.40
CA ILE A 191 -0.04 11.03 15.87
C ILE A 191 1.29 11.68 16.30
N LYS A 192 2.11 10.97 17.09
CA LYS A 192 3.37 11.51 17.64
C LYS A 192 4.32 11.95 16.54
N LYS A 193 4.74 11.02 15.67
CA LYS A 193 5.67 11.30 14.56
C LYS A 193 5.12 12.35 13.59
N THR A 194 3.82 12.26 13.28
CA THR A 194 3.16 13.24 12.40
C THR A 194 3.18 14.65 13.01
N THR A 195 3.00 14.77 14.33
CA THR A 195 3.05 16.06 15.03
C THR A 195 4.46 16.64 15.07
N GLU A 196 5.48 15.79 15.27
CA GLU A 196 6.89 16.19 15.27
C GLU A 196 7.35 16.73 13.91
N ILE A 197 6.91 16.13 12.80
CA ILE A 197 7.32 16.56 11.45
C ILE A 197 6.47 17.70 10.89
N LEU A 198 5.27 17.94 11.45
CA LEU A 198 4.31 18.93 10.93
C LEU A 198 4.89 20.34 10.72
N PRO A 199 5.64 20.95 11.66
CA PRO A 199 6.22 22.28 11.45
C PRO A 199 7.17 22.33 10.25
N LYS A 200 7.93 21.25 10.02
CA LYS A 200 8.86 21.13 8.89
C LYS A 200 8.12 21.04 7.57
N LEU A 201 7.03 20.27 7.52
CA LEU A 201 6.15 20.18 6.35
C LEU A 201 5.50 21.53 6.03
N GLN A 202 5.01 22.24 7.05
CA GLN A 202 4.39 23.56 6.88
C GLN A 202 5.39 24.58 6.33
N LYS A 203 6.62 24.59 6.87
CA LYS A 203 7.70 25.41 6.35
C LYS A 203 8.04 25.04 4.90
N PHE A 204 8.18 23.76 4.60
CA PHE A 204 8.51 23.27 3.26
C PHE A 204 7.48 23.69 2.20
N ALA A 205 6.19 23.61 2.54
CA ALA A 205 5.10 24.05 1.67
C ALA A 205 5.04 25.59 1.55
N GLY A 206 5.17 26.30 2.67
CA GLY A 206 5.17 27.77 2.70
C GLY A 206 6.31 28.39 1.89
N ASP A 207 7.53 27.83 1.98
CA ASP A 207 8.70 28.25 1.20
C ASP A 207 8.53 28.02 -0.32
N ARG A 208 7.46 27.34 -0.74
CA ARG A 208 7.06 27.08 -2.15
C ARG A 208 5.77 27.79 -2.55
N GLY A 209 5.20 28.62 -1.67
CA GLY A 209 3.88 29.24 -1.90
C GLY A 209 2.76 28.21 -2.04
N CYS A 210 2.93 27.02 -1.48
CA CYS A 210 2.00 25.90 -1.57
C CYS A 210 1.20 25.75 -0.28
N ILE A 211 -0.03 25.26 -0.39
CA ILE A 211 -0.79 24.76 0.76
C ILE A 211 -0.24 23.38 1.15
N LEU A 212 -0.24 23.05 2.44
CA LEU A 212 0.03 21.69 2.89
C LEU A 212 -1.28 20.89 2.94
N VAL A 213 -1.39 19.86 2.10
CA VAL A 213 -2.48 18.88 2.11
C VAL A 213 -1.97 17.59 2.72
N MET A 214 -2.72 16.98 3.62
CA MET A 214 -2.32 15.77 4.35
C MET A 214 -3.31 14.64 4.12
N ILE A 215 -2.81 13.42 3.94
CA ILE A 215 -3.57 12.17 4.07
C ILE A 215 -2.85 11.33 5.13
N THR A 216 -3.32 11.38 6.37
CA THR A 216 -2.67 10.71 7.51
C THR A 216 -3.68 9.87 8.29
N PRO A 217 -4.04 8.66 7.80
CA PRO A 217 -5.10 7.85 8.40
C PRO A 217 -4.85 7.49 9.87
N LEU A 218 -3.59 7.42 10.31
CA LEU A 218 -3.22 7.12 11.70
C LEU A 218 -2.98 8.38 12.56
N ALA A 219 -3.16 9.58 12.00
CA ALA A 219 -2.91 10.87 12.66
C ALA A 219 -3.92 11.96 12.22
N TYR A 220 -5.20 11.67 12.41
CA TYR A 220 -6.35 12.40 11.87
C TYR A 220 -6.67 13.73 12.56
N PHE A 221 -6.28 13.93 13.82
CA PHE A 221 -6.40 15.23 14.50
C PHE A 221 -5.19 16.13 14.35
N VAL A 222 -4.15 15.67 13.64
CA VAL A 222 -2.94 16.46 13.46
C VAL A 222 -3.17 17.46 12.33
N GLY A 223 -3.22 18.75 12.67
CA GLY A 223 -3.43 19.83 11.73
C GLY A 223 -3.76 21.14 12.43
N ASN A 224 -3.61 22.26 11.71
CA ASN A 224 -4.05 23.58 12.16
C ASN A 224 -4.69 24.35 11.00
N LYS A 225 -5.07 25.62 11.21
CA LYS A 225 -5.70 26.46 10.16
C LYS A 225 -4.89 26.58 8.85
N LYS A 226 -3.60 26.22 8.85
CA LYS A 226 -2.69 26.29 7.69
C LYS A 226 -2.57 24.96 6.93
N THR A 227 -3.30 23.92 7.33
CA THR A 227 -3.21 22.58 6.73
C THR A 227 -4.58 22.05 6.37
N TYR A 228 -4.67 21.35 5.25
CA TYR A 228 -5.89 20.64 4.86
C TYR A 228 -5.69 19.14 5.03
N ASN A 229 -6.24 18.56 6.10
CA ASN A 229 -6.21 17.12 6.30
C ASN A 229 -7.41 16.47 5.57
N MET A 230 -7.13 15.76 4.48
CA MET A 230 -8.08 15.07 3.60
C MET A 230 -8.54 13.74 4.24
N ILE A 231 -9.18 13.81 5.39
CA ILE A 231 -9.65 12.63 6.13
C ILE A 231 -10.60 11.81 5.26
N GLU A 232 -11.45 12.50 4.51
CA GLU A 232 -12.45 11.93 3.60
C GLU A 232 -11.89 11.26 2.35
N ALA A 233 -10.59 11.36 2.04
CA ALA A 233 -10.06 10.83 0.78
C ALA A 233 -10.23 9.31 0.67
N GLY A 234 -10.88 8.85 -0.41
CA GLY A 234 -10.94 7.46 -0.82
C GLY A 234 -9.89 7.14 -1.90
N PRO A 235 -9.95 5.94 -2.51
CA PRO A 235 -8.98 5.52 -3.52
C PRO A 235 -8.88 6.49 -4.73
N LYS A 236 -10.02 6.99 -5.21
CA LYS A 236 -10.06 7.91 -6.36
C LYS A 236 -9.48 9.28 -6.02
N GLU A 237 -9.83 9.84 -4.86
CA GLU A 237 -9.26 11.11 -4.39
C GLU A 237 -7.76 10.98 -4.12
N PHE A 238 -7.31 9.85 -3.60
CA PHE A 238 -5.89 9.57 -3.37
C PHE A 238 -5.07 9.66 -4.67
N LEU A 239 -5.51 9.00 -5.74
CA LEU A 239 -4.85 9.10 -7.06
C LEU A 239 -4.82 10.55 -7.57
N SER A 240 -5.94 11.26 -7.43
CA SER A 240 -6.10 12.63 -7.91
C SER A 240 -5.20 13.61 -7.14
N LEU A 241 -5.07 13.42 -5.83
CA LEU A 241 -4.23 14.23 -4.95
C LEU A 241 -2.74 14.00 -5.24
N ILE A 242 -2.32 12.78 -5.54
CA ILE A 242 -0.93 12.51 -5.96
C ILE A 242 -0.66 13.17 -7.31
N TYR A 243 -1.53 12.94 -8.30
CA TYR A 243 -1.34 13.42 -9.67
C TYR A 243 -1.21 14.95 -9.75
N ASN A 244 -1.98 15.69 -8.95
CA ASN A 244 -2.06 17.15 -9.01
C ASN A 244 -1.18 17.86 -7.98
N ALA A 245 -0.42 17.14 -7.15
CA ALA A 245 0.48 17.78 -6.18
C ALA A 245 1.68 18.41 -6.90
N GLU A 246 2.17 19.54 -6.38
CA GLU A 246 3.46 20.10 -6.86
C GLU A 246 4.61 19.21 -6.43
N VAL A 247 4.53 18.64 -5.21
CA VAL A 247 5.45 17.61 -4.69
C VAL A 247 4.69 16.72 -3.71
N VAL A 248 4.95 15.42 -3.75
CA VAL A 248 4.49 14.42 -2.77
C VAL A 248 5.61 14.10 -1.77
N LEU A 249 5.33 14.21 -0.48
CA LEU A 249 6.18 13.73 0.60
C LEU A 249 5.51 12.52 1.24
N THR A 250 6.19 11.38 1.29
CA THR A 250 5.56 10.14 1.79
C THR A 250 6.52 9.21 2.50
N ASN A 251 6.05 8.49 3.51
CA ASN A 251 6.78 7.35 4.09
C ASN A 251 6.18 6.00 3.66
N SER A 252 5.17 6.03 2.79
CA SER A 252 4.38 4.87 2.38
C SER A 252 4.96 4.22 1.14
N TYR A 253 4.97 2.89 1.11
CA TYR A 253 5.34 2.11 -0.06
C TYR A 253 4.44 2.46 -1.25
N HIS A 254 3.12 2.31 -1.11
CA HIS A 254 2.17 2.66 -2.18
C HIS A 254 2.15 4.16 -2.48
N GLY A 255 2.40 5.03 -1.49
CA GLY A 255 2.57 6.47 -1.74
C GLY A 255 3.70 6.75 -2.72
N THR A 256 4.81 6.03 -2.56
CA THR A 256 5.98 6.10 -3.43
C THR A 256 5.65 5.53 -4.81
N LEU A 257 5.06 4.32 -4.88
CA LEU A 257 4.75 3.66 -6.15
C LEU A 257 3.75 4.45 -7.01
N PHE A 258 2.68 4.98 -6.39
CA PHE A 258 1.71 5.79 -7.13
C PHE A 258 2.30 7.12 -7.59
N SER A 259 3.23 7.72 -6.83
CA SER A 259 3.95 8.91 -7.30
C SER A 259 4.80 8.62 -8.54
N ILE A 260 5.47 7.46 -8.56
CA ILE A 260 6.24 6.98 -9.73
C ILE A 260 5.32 6.72 -10.92
N ASN A 261 4.22 6.01 -10.71
CA ASN A 261 3.26 5.65 -11.77
C ASN A 261 2.63 6.88 -12.41
N LEU A 262 2.25 7.87 -11.61
CA LEU A 262 1.50 9.03 -12.08
C LEU A 262 2.40 10.14 -12.63
N GLY A 263 3.72 10.02 -12.45
CA GLY A 263 4.69 11.02 -12.89
C GLY A 263 4.75 12.24 -11.97
N ALA A 264 4.49 12.07 -10.68
CA ALA A 264 4.43 13.17 -9.70
C ALA A 264 5.80 13.38 -9.03
N GLU A 265 6.30 14.61 -8.99
CA GLU A 265 7.50 14.92 -8.20
C GLU A 265 7.32 14.47 -6.74
N PHE A 266 8.28 13.71 -6.21
CA PHE A 266 8.14 13.16 -4.86
C PHE A 266 9.47 13.00 -4.13
N TYR A 267 9.35 12.84 -2.81
CA TYR A 267 10.43 12.38 -1.93
C TYR A 267 9.88 11.38 -0.91
N THR A 268 10.61 10.29 -0.70
CA THR A 268 10.28 9.30 0.32
C THR A 268 11.01 9.66 1.62
N LEU A 269 10.24 9.96 2.66
CA LEU A 269 10.71 10.21 4.01
C LEU A 269 11.01 8.90 4.70
N ARG A 270 12.27 8.65 5.05
CA ARG A 270 12.69 7.42 5.72
C ARG A 270 13.67 7.70 6.84
N ASP A 271 13.47 6.99 7.95
CA ASP A 271 14.50 6.89 8.99
C ASP A 271 15.71 6.14 8.41
N PRO A 272 16.93 6.71 8.47
CA PRO A 272 18.15 6.01 8.06
C PRO A 272 18.36 4.65 8.74
N LYS A 273 17.73 4.43 9.91
CA LYS A 273 17.77 3.16 10.65
C LYS A 273 16.70 2.16 10.23
N SER A 274 15.81 2.52 9.29
CA SER A 274 14.74 1.64 8.84
C SER A 274 15.30 0.41 8.16
N LYS A 275 14.89 -0.77 8.64
CA LYS A 275 15.27 -2.06 8.08
C LYS A 275 14.39 -2.51 6.90
N ASP A 276 13.25 -1.86 6.67
CA ASP A 276 12.32 -2.23 5.60
C ASP A 276 12.87 -1.81 4.24
N GLN A 277 13.48 -2.73 3.49
CA GLN A 277 14.14 -2.41 2.22
C GLN A 277 13.19 -2.28 1.03
N ARG A 278 11.87 -2.45 1.18
CA ARG A 278 10.94 -2.46 0.03
C ARG A 278 11.02 -1.19 -0.81
N ILE A 279 10.93 -0.03 -0.15
CA ILE A 279 11.01 1.27 -0.83
C ILE A 279 12.42 1.53 -1.37
N THR A 280 13.45 1.21 -0.59
CA THR A 280 14.84 1.40 -1.01
C THR A 280 15.13 0.59 -2.27
N SER A 281 14.75 -0.68 -2.29
CA SER A 281 14.99 -1.61 -3.41
C SER A 281 14.30 -1.13 -4.69
N ILE A 282 13.02 -0.75 -4.61
CA ILE A 282 12.29 -0.29 -5.81
C ILE A 282 12.83 1.06 -6.33
N LEU A 283 13.23 1.97 -5.45
CA LEU A 283 13.84 3.22 -5.87
C LEU A 283 15.22 3.01 -6.48
N ASP A 284 16.01 2.06 -5.96
CA ASP A 284 17.33 1.75 -6.48
C ASP A 284 17.27 1.16 -7.90
N ILE A 285 16.42 0.16 -8.14
CA ILE A 285 16.28 -0.41 -9.47
C ILE A 285 15.74 0.59 -10.51
N LEU A 286 15.05 1.64 -10.07
CA LEU A 286 14.52 2.71 -10.93
C LEU A 286 15.45 3.92 -11.05
N GLY A 287 16.63 3.91 -10.40
CA GLY A 287 17.57 5.04 -10.42
C GLY A 287 17.11 6.26 -9.60
N LEU A 288 16.21 6.05 -8.63
CA LEU A 288 15.55 7.07 -7.82
C LEU A 288 16.02 7.09 -6.35
N SER A 289 17.13 6.42 -6.01
CA SER A 289 17.67 6.38 -4.64
C SER A 289 17.90 7.77 -4.03
N HIS A 290 18.21 8.78 -4.86
CA HIS A 290 18.36 10.19 -4.44
C HIS A 290 17.06 10.85 -3.95
N ARG A 291 15.90 10.21 -4.13
CA ARG A 291 14.59 10.67 -3.63
C ARG A 291 14.30 10.22 -2.19
N ILE A 292 15.17 9.42 -1.60
CA ILE A 292 15.09 9.04 -0.19
C ILE A 292 15.74 10.13 0.66
N VAL A 293 14.99 10.71 1.59
CA VAL A 293 15.47 11.76 2.50
C VAL A 293 14.98 11.50 3.92
N ALA A 294 15.71 11.97 4.94
CA ALA A 294 15.31 11.77 6.33
C ALA A 294 14.31 12.83 6.81
N SER A 295 14.43 14.05 6.30
CA SER A 295 13.58 15.20 6.64
C SER A 295 13.26 16.02 5.37
N PRO A 296 12.13 16.75 5.34
CA PRO A 296 11.86 17.74 4.28
C PRO A 296 12.96 18.80 4.13
N GLU A 297 13.74 19.03 5.19
CA GLU A 297 14.86 19.98 5.21
C GLU A 297 16.08 19.49 4.41
N ASP A 298 16.23 18.18 4.22
CA ASP A 298 17.35 17.58 3.48
C ASP A 298 17.21 17.72 1.96
N ILE A 299 16.06 18.22 1.50
CA ILE A 299 15.76 18.44 0.09
C ILE A 299 16.47 19.72 -0.38
N LYS A 300 17.75 19.58 -0.76
CA LYS A 300 18.67 20.68 -1.10
C LYS A 300 18.47 21.24 -2.52
N ASN A 301 18.29 20.37 -3.52
CA ASN A 301 18.22 20.77 -4.94
C ASN A 301 16.78 20.75 -5.46
N ARG A 302 16.16 21.93 -5.53
CA ARG A 302 14.75 22.11 -5.95
C ARG A 302 14.51 21.98 -7.46
N SER A 303 15.56 21.86 -8.26
CA SER A 303 15.53 21.98 -9.72
C SER A 303 15.69 20.67 -10.49
N GLU A 304 16.12 19.60 -9.84
CA GLU A 304 16.24 18.29 -10.50
C GLU A 304 14.86 17.65 -10.59
N LYS A 305 14.20 17.86 -11.74
CA LYS A 305 12.97 17.13 -12.06
C LYS A 305 13.29 15.66 -12.32
N ILE A 306 12.34 14.78 -12.04
CA ILE A 306 12.46 13.37 -12.37
C ILE A 306 12.39 13.22 -13.89
N ASP A 307 13.38 12.57 -14.48
CA ASP A 307 13.30 12.08 -15.86
C ASP A 307 12.43 10.81 -15.90
N TYR A 308 11.11 11.04 -15.99
CA TYR A 308 10.13 9.96 -16.03
C TYR A 308 10.22 9.11 -17.29
N GLU A 309 10.78 9.62 -18.39
CA GLU A 309 10.97 8.82 -19.59
C GLU A 309 11.95 7.69 -19.31
N THR A 310 13.09 8.00 -18.68
CA THR A 310 14.07 7.00 -18.25
C THR A 310 13.50 6.08 -17.17
N VAL A 311 12.82 6.62 -16.15
CA VAL A 311 12.20 5.81 -15.07
C VAL A 311 11.19 4.81 -15.63
N TRP A 312 10.31 5.22 -16.54
CA TRP A 312 9.29 4.32 -17.10
C TRP A 312 9.88 3.31 -18.08
N LYS A 313 10.94 3.66 -18.84
CA LYS A 313 11.70 2.68 -19.64
C LYS A 313 12.26 1.57 -18.74
N THR A 314 12.89 1.94 -17.63
CA THR A 314 13.43 0.96 -16.67
C THR A 314 12.31 0.14 -16.03
N ARG A 315 11.23 0.79 -15.55
CA ARG A 315 10.04 0.10 -15.02
C ARG A 315 9.48 -0.92 -16.01
N ASN A 316 9.44 -0.61 -17.30
CA ASN A 316 8.88 -1.48 -18.34
C ASN A 316 9.65 -2.79 -18.51
N ILE A 317 10.97 -2.79 -18.26
CA ILE A 317 11.77 -4.02 -18.23
C ILE A 317 11.26 -4.96 -17.15
N TYR A 318 11.06 -4.46 -15.93
CA TYR A 318 10.58 -5.27 -14.80
C TYR A 318 9.09 -5.62 -14.90
N LYS A 319 8.28 -4.73 -15.48
CA LYS A 319 6.88 -5.00 -15.82
C LYS A 319 6.78 -6.19 -16.77
N ASN A 320 7.57 -6.22 -17.84
CA ASN A 320 7.54 -7.30 -18.81
C ASN A 320 7.94 -8.65 -18.19
N LYS A 321 8.98 -8.67 -17.34
CA LYS A 321 9.35 -9.87 -16.56
C LYS A 321 8.21 -10.35 -15.67
N SER A 322 7.53 -9.44 -14.98
CA SER A 322 6.44 -9.78 -14.07
C SER A 322 5.18 -10.25 -14.82
N LEU A 323 4.92 -9.69 -16.01
CA LEU A 323 3.87 -10.17 -16.92
C LEU A 323 4.20 -11.55 -17.50
N GLU A 324 5.47 -11.82 -17.79
CA GLU A 324 5.93 -13.14 -18.22
C GLU A 324 5.71 -14.19 -17.12
N TYR A 325 6.08 -13.87 -15.87
CA TYR A 325 5.76 -14.70 -14.71
C TYR A 325 4.25 -15.01 -14.63
N LEU A 326 3.38 -14.00 -14.74
CA LEU A 326 1.93 -14.20 -14.73
C LEU A 326 1.45 -15.05 -15.90
N LYS A 327 1.94 -14.82 -17.12
CA LYS A 327 1.58 -15.61 -18.31
C LYS A 327 1.98 -17.07 -18.16
N LYS A 328 3.20 -17.34 -17.67
CA LYS A 328 3.70 -18.70 -17.43
C LYS A 328 2.88 -19.39 -16.34
N SER A 329 2.76 -18.74 -15.18
CA SER A 329 2.07 -19.30 -14.03
C SER A 329 0.59 -19.58 -14.29
N ILE A 330 -0.10 -18.71 -15.04
CA ILE A 330 -1.50 -18.93 -15.42
C ILE A 330 -1.62 -19.90 -16.62
N GLY A 331 -0.76 -19.74 -17.63
CA GLY A 331 -0.87 -20.43 -18.92
C GLY A 331 -0.53 -21.92 -18.89
N GLU A 332 0.27 -22.39 -17.92
CA GLU A 332 0.50 -23.83 -17.71
C GLU A 332 -0.69 -24.53 -17.01
N ALA A 333 -1.92 -24.03 -17.16
CA ALA A 333 -3.10 -24.61 -16.54
C ALA A 333 -3.69 -25.80 -17.32
N ASP A 334 -3.11 -26.16 -18.46
CA ASP A 334 -3.54 -27.28 -19.28
C ASP A 334 -2.33 -28.04 -19.87
N GLU A 335 -1.97 -29.15 -19.23
CA GLU A 335 -1.74 -30.47 -19.85
C GLU A 335 -2.24 -31.58 -18.92
#